data_AF-A0A9P6YJN9-F1
#
_entry.id   AF-A0A9P6YJN9-F1
#
_cell.length_a   1.000
_cell.length_b   1.000
_cell.length_c   1.000
_cell.angle_alpha   90.00
_cell.angle_beta   90.00
_cell.angle_gamma   90.00
#
_symmetry.space_group_name_H-M   'P 1'
#
loop_
_entity.id
_entity.type
_entity.pdbx_description
1 polymer ?
#
loop_
_entity_poly.entity_id
_entity_poly.type
_entity_poly.pdbx_seq_one_letter_code
_entity_poly.pdbx_strand_id
1 'polypeptide(L)'
;MSTMNVLSSIGVNPSGFSKLLCSRFYAQIVRPQMEYGIAINCFNHTQLKSLEEAQDKCICKIYGASRKTSTKVMLHLAKLPTMRERVAILQAQFLFRSLSLPEDTLLYRLMPHI
;
A
#
# COMPACT_ATOMS: atom_id res chain seq x y z
N MET A 1 -10.19 5.96 -3.99
CA MET A 1 -9.84 5.77 -5.42
C MET A 1 -9.95 7.07 -6.25
N SER A 2 -10.36 8.18 -5.66
CA SER A 2 -10.34 9.52 -6.26
C SER A 2 -8.92 9.96 -6.64
N THR A 3 -7.94 9.78 -5.74
CA THR A 3 -6.54 10.13 -5.97
C THR A 3 -5.95 9.48 -7.23
N MET A 4 -6.21 8.18 -7.44
CA MET A 4 -5.74 7.46 -8.63
C MET A 4 -6.41 7.95 -9.92
N ASN A 5 -7.63 8.48 -9.85
CA ASN A 5 -8.28 9.09 -11.01
C ASN A 5 -7.64 10.42 -11.37
N VAL A 6 -7.31 11.26 -10.38
CA VAL A 6 -6.58 12.52 -10.57
C VAL A 6 -5.18 12.26 -11.12
N LEU A 7 -4.44 11.30 -10.56
CA LEU A 7 -3.12 10.95 -11.07
C LEU A 7 -3.20 10.44 -12.52
N SER A 8 -4.24 9.66 -12.84
CA SER A 8 -4.45 9.18 -14.21
C SER A 8 -4.74 10.30 -15.21
N SER A 9 -5.38 11.40 -14.81
CA SER A 9 -5.58 12.55 -15.70
C SER A 9 -4.31 13.37 -15.91
N ILE A 10 -3.35 13.30 -15.00
CA ILE A 10 -2.05 14.01 -15.10
C ILE A 10 -1.00 13.17 -15.86
N GLY A 11 -1.30 11.91 -16.19
CA GLY A 11 -0.43 11.04 -16.98
C GLY A 11 0.02 9.76 -16.29
N VAL A 12 -0.47 9.46 -15.08
CA VAL A 12 -0.25 8.16 -14.41
C VAL A 12 -1.20 7.11 -14.98
N ASN A 13 -0.97 6.78 -16.25
CA ASN A 13 -1.78 5.88 -17.06
C ASN A 13 -0.88 5.19 -18.11
N PRO A 14 -1.39 4.22 -18.89
CA PRO A 14 -0.55 3.41 -19.78
C PRO A 14 0.09 4.18 -20.93
N SER A 15 -0.50 5.31 -21.33
CA SER A 15 -0.07 6.15 -22.45
C SER A 15 0.66 7.42 -22.02
N GLY A 16 0.80 7.66 -20.72
CA GLY A 16 1.43 8.86 -20.16
C GLY A 16 2.88 8.61 -19.77
N PHE A 17 3.19 8.78 -18.48
CA PHE A 17 4.54 8.58 -17.96
C PHE A 17 5.02 7.13 -18.11
N SER A 18 6.34 6.93 -17.98
CA SER A 18 6.92 5.58 -17.95
C SER A 18 6.31 4.74 -16.82
N LYS A 19 6.16 3.44 -17.05
CA LYS A 19 5.59 2.50 -16.06
C LYS A 19 6.32 2.55 -14.72
N LEU A 20 7.65 2.71 -14.75
CA LEU A 20 8.46 2.86 -13.55
C LEU A 20 8.09 4.11 -12.75
N LEU A 21 7.94 5.25 -13.43
CA LEU A 21 7.55 6.51 -12.78
C LEU A 21 6.12 6.46 -12.25
N CYS A 22 5.19 5.90 -13.03
CA CYS A 22 3.81 5.67 -12.59
C CYS A 22 3.73 4.81 -11.32
N SER A 23 4.49 3.72 -11.26
CA SER A 23 4.56 2.85 -10.09
C SER A 23 5.14 3.56 -8.87
N ARG A 24 6.11 4.47 -9.06
CA ARG A 24 6.65 5.31 -7.97
C ARG A 24 5.62 6.32 -7.45
N PHE A 25 4.89 7.00 -8.34
CA PHE A 25 3.80 7.90 -7.92
C PHE A 25 2.71 7.15 -7.16
N TYR A 26 2.34 5.95 -7.60
CA TYR A 26 1.44 5.10 -6.83
C TYR A 26 1.99 4.79 -5.43
N ALA A 27 3.24 4.34 -5.34
CA ALA A 27 3.88 3.97 -4.08
C ALA A 27 4.01 5.15 -3.10
N GLN A 28 4.20 6.37 -3.60
CA GLN A 28 4.44 7.55 -2.79
C GLN A 28 3.17 8.34 -2.44
N ILE A 29 2.13 8.27 -3.26
CA ILE A 29 0.93 9.13 -3.11
C ILE A 29 -0.31 8.31 -2.77
N VAL A 30 -0.59 7.27 -3.55
CA VAL A 30 -1.83 6.49 -3.41
C VAL A 30 -1.69 5.44 -2.30
N ARG A 31 -0.56 4.73 -2.28
CA ARG A 31 -0.34 3.63 -1.35
C ARG A 31 -0.36 4.07 0.13
N PRO A 32 0.25 5.21 0.53
CA PRO A 32 0.20 5.66 1.92
C PRO A 32 -1.24 5.90 2.43
N GLN A 33 -2.16 6.28 1.54
CA GLN A 33 -3.59 6.45 1.91
C GLN A 33 -4.23 5.11 2.27
N MET A 34 -3.81 4.02 1.63
CA MET A 34 -4.26 2.66 1.97
C MET A 34 -3.54 2.11 3.21
N GLU A 35 -2.27 2.48 3.38
CA GLU A 35 -1.42 2.00 4.48
C GLU A 35 -1.67 2.70 5.82
N TYR A 36 -2.37 3.84 5.80
CA TYR A 36 -2.66 4.59 7.00
C TYR A 36 -3.41 3.73 8.02
N GLY A 37 -2.84 3.60 9.22
CA GLY A 37 -3.40 2.81 10.31
C GLY A 37 -3.30 1.28 10.13
N ILE A 38 -2.70 0.77 9.05
CA ILE A 38 -2.53 -0.68 8.87
C ILE A 38 -1.65 -1.27 9.99
N ALA A 39 -0.62 -0.54 10.40
CA ALA A 39 0.37 -1.02 11.36
C ALA A 39 -0.20 -1.33 12.75
N ILE A 40 -1.30 -0.68 13.13
CA ILE A 40 -1.94 -0.79 14.45
C ILE A 40 -3.21 -1.65 14.46
N ASN A 41 -3.71 -2.02 13.28
CA ASN A 41 -4.98 -2.73 13.14
C ASN A 41 -4.79 -4.22 12.86
N CYS A 42 -5.72 -5.02 13.38
CA CYS A 42 -5.89 -6.42 13.01
C CYS A 42 -6.82 -6.52 11.80
N PHE A 43 -6.36 -7.16 10.73
CA PHE A 43 -7.15 -7.36 9.52
C PHE A 43 -7.76 -8.75 9.51
N ASN A 44 -9.07 -8.82 9.27
CA ASN A 44 -9.69 -10.07 8.89
C ASN A 44 -9.41 -10.37 7.39
N HIS A 45 -9.70 -11.59 6.97
CA HIS A 45 -9.43 -12.04 5.60
C HIS A 45 -10.17 -11.19 4.55
N THR A 46 -11.38 -10.72 4.82
CA THR A 46 -12.18 -9.94 3.85
C THR A 46 -11.65 -8.53 3.67
N GLN A 47 -11.20 -7.88 4.74
CA GLN A 47 -10.53 -6.57 4.69
C GLN A 47 -9.18 -6.67 3.99
N LEU A 48 -8.42 -7.74 4.22
CA LEU A 48 -7.16 -7.94 3.52
C LEU A 48 -7.37 -8.13 2.02
N LYS A 49 -8.39 -8.89 1.64
CA LYS A 49 -8.78 -9.08 0.24
C LYS A 49 -9.19 -7.76 -0.42
N SER A 50 -9.95 -6.90 0.27
CA SER A 50 -10.35 -5.61 -0.30
C SER A 50 -9.16 -4.66 -0.50
N LEU A 51 -8.15 -4.71 0.38
CA LEU A 51 -6.88 -4.01 0.19
C LEU A 51 -6.11 -4.54 -1.02
N GLU A 52 -6.00 -5.86 -1.18
CA GLU A 52 -5.38 -6.48 -2.35
C GLU A 52 -6.10 -6.06 -3.64
N GLU A 53 -7.43 -6.13 -3.68
CA GLU A 53 -8.24 -5.71 -4.85
C GLU A 53 -8.06 -4.21 -5.17
N ALA A 54 -7.91 -3.37 -4.15
CA ALA A 54 -7.64 -1.94 -4.33
C ALA A 54 -6.25 -1.68 -4.93
N GLN A 55 -5.22 -2.40 -4.47
CA GLN A 55 -3.88 -2.36 -5.05
C GLN A 55 -3.93 -2.85 -6.50
N ASP A 56 -4.58 -3.98 -6.76
CA ASP A 56 -4.66 -4.59 -8.08
C ASP A 56 -5.34 -3.67 -9.09
N LYS A 57 -6.43 -3.01 -8.69
CA LYS A 57 -7.11 -2.05 -9.55
C LYS A 57 -6.23 -0.85 -9.91
N CYS A 58 -5.40 -0.37 -8.99
CA CYS A 58 -4.48 0.73 -9.27
C CYS A 58 -3.35 0.29 -10.23
N ILE A 59 -2.78 -0.89 -10.00
CA ILE A 59 -1.70 -1.43 -10.83
C ILE A 59 -2.18 -1.78 -12.23
N CYS A 60 -3.34 -2.44 -12.38
CA CYS A 60 -3.93 -2.68 -13.69
C CYS A 60 -4.19 -1.37 -14.45
N LYS A 61 -4.61 -0.31 -13.75
CA LYS A 61 -4.81 1.01 -14.37
C LYS A 61 -3.51 1.64 -14.87
N ILE A 62 -2.40 1.47 -14.15
CA ILE A 62 -1.07 1.96 -14.57
C ILE A 62 -0.56 1.19 -15.79
N TYR A 63 -0.73 -0.13 -15.80
CA TYR A 63 -0.18 -1.00 -16.85
C TYR A 63 -1.12 -1.20 -18.04
N GLY A 64 -2.36 -0.70 -17.96
CA GLY A 64 -3.37 -0.83 -19.01
C GLY A 64 -3.92 -2.25 -19.12
N ALA A 65 -3.82 -3.02 -18.04
CA ALA A 65 -4.23 -4.40 -18.00
C ALA A 65 -5.71 -4.56 -17.63
N SER A 66 -6.29 -5.68 -18.05
CA SER A 66 -7.65 -6.05 -17.65
C SER A 66 -7.71 -6.32 -16.14
N ARG A 67 -8.88 -6.07 -15.53
CA ARG A 67 -9.13 -6.38 -14.11
C ARG A 67 -9.04 -7.88 -13.78
N LYS A 68 -9.09 -8.75 -14.79
CA LYS A 68 -8.93 -10.21 -14.63
C LYS A 68 -7.47 -10.67 -14.67
N THR A 69 -6.55 -9.79 -15.04
CA THR A 69 -5.13 -10.12 -15.15
C THR A 69 -4.49 -10.20 -13.76
N SER A 70 -3.72 -11.26 -13.52
CA SER A 70 -2.89 -11.36 -12.32
C SER A 70 -1.88 -10.20 -12.28
N THR A 71 -1.86 -9.45 -11.18
CA THR A 71 -0.98 -8.29 -10.99
C THR A 71 0.39 -8.67 -10.46
N LYS A 72 0.62 -9.93 -10.07
CA LYS A 72 1.88 -10.41 -9.46
C LYS A 72 3.12 -10.01 -10.26
N VAL A 73 3.09 -10.19 -11.59
CA VAL A 73 4.20 -9.81 -12.48
C VAL A 73 4.42 -8.30 -12.48
N MET A 74 3.35 -7.51 -12.53
CA MET A 74 3.43 -6.04 -12.53
C MET A 74 3.98 -5.52 -11.19
N LEU A 75 3.53 -6.12 -10.08
CA LEU A 75 4.04 -5.83 -8.75
C LEU A 75 5.53 -6.14 -8.63
N HIS A 76 5.97 -7.29 -9.17
CA HIS A 76 7.38 -7.64 -9.22
C HIS A 76 8.20 -6.64 -10.04
N LEU A 77 7.74 -6.29 -11.25
CA LEU A 77 8.38 -5.27 -12.10
C LEU A 77 8.44 -3.90 -11.42
N ALA A 78 7.42 -3.56 -10.62
CA ALA A 78 7.34 -2.33 -9.86
C ALA A 78 8.11 -2.37 -8.52
N LYS A 79 8.66 -3.52 -8.13
CA LYS A 79 9.24 -3.77 -6.80
C LYS A 79 8.28 -3.46 -5.65
N LEU A 80 7.01 -3.80 -5.83
CA LEU A 80 5.96 -3.60 -4.84
C LEU A 80 5.55 -4.93 -4.20
N PRO A 81 5.54 -5.05 -2.86
CA PRO A 81 4.95 -6.20 -2.20
C PRO A 81 3.43 -6.22 -2.41
N THR A 82 2.81 -7.38 -2.24
CA THR A 82 1.35 -7.52 -2.07
C THR A 82 0.88 -6.75 -0.82
N MET A 83 -0.43 -6.48 -0.70
CA MET A 83 -0.94 -5.84 0.52
C MET A 83 -0.78 -6.74 1.75
N ARG A 84 -0.89 -8.05 1.60
CA ARG A 84 -0.60 -9.02 2.69
C ARG A 84 0.82 -8.92 3.22
N GLU A 85 1.80 -9.00 2.32
CA GLU A 85 3.20 -8.83 2.70
C GLU A 85 3.43 -7.45 3.32
N ARG A 86 2.78 -6.42 2.77
CA ARG A 86 2.93 -5.05 3.26
C ARG A 86 2.36 -4.87 4.67
N VAL A 87 1.21 -5.46 4.98
CA VAL A 87 0.62 -5.48 6.32
C VAL A 87 1.60 -6.13 7.30
N ALA A 88 2.12 -7.31 6.98
CA ALA A 88 3.08 -8.00 7.83
C ALA A 88 4.35 -7.17 8.07
N ILE A 89 4.91 -6.55 7.02
CA ILE A 89 6.08 -5.67 7.14
C ILE A 89 5.78 -4.48 8.06
N LEU A 90 4.64 -3.81 7.88
CA LEU A 90 4.28 -2.62 8.66
C LEU A 90 4.02 -2.96 10.14
N GLN A 91 3.34 -4.07 10.41
CA GLN A 91 3.10 -4.55 11.77
C GLN A 91 4.41 -4.95 12.45
N ALA A 92 5.30 -5.66 11.76
CA ALA A 92 6.62 -6.00 12.29
C ALA A 92 7.46 -4.76 12.59
N GLN A 93 7.45 -3.76 11.70
CA GLN A 93 8.12 -2.48 11.91
C GLN A 93 7.56 -1.72 13.11
N PHE A 94 6.24 -1.73 13.29
CA PHE A 94 5.58 -1.09 14.43
C PHE A 94 5.94 -1.78 15.74
N LEU A 95 5.88 -3.11 15.80
CA LEU A 95 6.27 -3.88 16.99
C LEU A 95 7.74 -3.66 17.35
N PHE A 96 8.64 -3.71 16.36
CA PHE A 96 10.06 -3.43 16.60
C PHE A 96 10.27 -2.02 17.16
N ARG A 97 9.54 -1.03 16.63
CA ARG A 97 9.60 0.34 17.14
C ARG A 97 9.03 0.46 18.55
N SER A 98 7.90 -0.17 18.84
CA SER A 98 7.27 -0.09 20.16
C SER A 98 8.15 -0.69 21.26
N LEU A 99 8.92 -1.72 20.94
CA LEU A 99 9.87 -2.36 21.86
C LEU A 99 11.20 -1.61 22.03
N SER A 100 11.55 -0.70 21.12
CA SER A 100 12.84 0.01 21.13
C SER A 100 12.74 1.49 21.51
N LEU A 101 11.52 2.02 21.69
CA LEU A 101 11.32 3.40 22.08
C LEU A 101 11.55 3.61 23.59
N PRO A 102 12.05 4.79 23.99
CA PRO A 102 12.12 5.18 25.39
C PRO A 102 10.73 5.28 26.06
N GLU A 103 10.72 5.12 27.39
CA GLU A 103 9.49 5.07 28.20
C GLU A 103 8.69 6.38 28.21
N ASP A 104 9.35 7.50 27.95
CA ASP A 104 8.73 8.82 27.92
C ASP A 104 7.95 9.10 26.63
N THR A 105 8.07 8.23 25.62
CA THR A 105 7.34 8.39 24.36
C THR A 105 5.84 8.11 24.52
N LEU A 106 5.03 8.87 23.78
CA LEU A 106 3.58 8.68 23.78
C LEU A 106 3.18 7.25 23.42
N LEU A 107 3.87 6.65 22.45
CA LEU A 107 3.57 5.29 22.02
C LEU A 107 3.79 4.27 23.13
N TYR A 108 4.92 4.36 23.87
CA TYR A 108 5.20 3.47 24.99
C TYR A 108 4.11 3.55 26.07
N ARG A 109 3.70 4.78 26.43
CA ARG A 109 2.63 5.01 27.41
C ARG A 109 1.26 4.51 26.96
N LEU A 110 1.01 4.47 25.65
CA LEU A 110 -0.25 3.99 25.08
C LEU A 110 -0.29 2.49 24.81
N MET A 111 0.86 1.79 24.80
CA MET A 111 0.91 0.35 24.52
C MET A 111 -0.05 -0.50 25.37
N PRO A 112 -0.27 -0.25 26.67
CA PRO A 112 -1.22 -1.02 27.47
C PRO A 112 -2.70 -0.85 27.05
N HIS A 113 -3.00 0.13 26.20
CA HIS A 113 -4.36 0.50 25.79
C HIS A 113 -4.66 0.20 24.31
N ILE A 114 -3.69 -0.33 23.56
CA ILE A 114 -3.79 -0.72 22.15
C ILE A 114 -3.85 -2.24 22.06
#